data_AF-A0A357Z258-F1
#
_entry.id   AF-A0A357Z258-F1
#
_cell.length_a   1.000
_cell.length_b   1.000
_cell.length_c   1.000
_cell.angle_alpha   90.00
_cell.angle_beta   90.00
_cell.angle_gamma   90.00
#
_symmetry.space_group_name_H-M   'P 1'
#
loop_
_entity.id
_entity.type
_entity.pdbx_description
1 polymer ?
#
loop_
_entity_poly.entity_id
_entity_poly.type
_entity_poly.pdbx_seq_one_letter_code
_entity_poly.pdbx_strand_id
1 'polypeptide(L)'
;MAIRDLGQLNAMHLDVLREIGNIGAGNAATALAQMLNREIGVTTPSVRILDIAEAGEALGGPETPAAAILVELYGQISGVMMFVVNKSTAEALLERLLGKSRVDCLHLSEMERSAFSELGNIMVGSYTRAIASLSGLKIKMTVPAVTCDMVGSLLTVPAAEMGADSDKI
;
A
#
# COMPACT_ATOMS: atom_id res chain seq x y z
N MET A 1 -10.14 -13.87 23.23
CA MET A 1 -10.74 -14.79 22.24
C MET A 1 -10.02 -14.52 20.93
N ALA A 2 -9.44 -15.52 20.27
CA ALA A 2 -8.76 -15.31 19.00
C ALA A 2 -9.81 -15.07 17.90
N ILE A 3 -9.60 -14.01 17.08
CA ILE A 3 -10.42 -13.71 15.90
C ILE A 3 -10.20 -14.82 14.87
N ARG A 4 -11.27 -15.44 14.38
CA ARG A 4 -11.21 -16.57 13.43
C ARG A 4 -11.66 -16.20 12.02
N ASP A 5 -12.40 -15.12 11.88
CA ASP A 5 -12.89 -14.60 10.59
C ASP A 5 -13.01 -13.07 10.65
N LEU A 6 -13.02 -12.42 9.48
CA LEU A 6 -13.09 -10.96 9.35
C LEU A 6 -14.42 -10.37 9.85
N GLY A 7 -15.51 -11.17 9.88
CA GLY A 7 -16.81 -10.75 10.39
C GLY A 7 -16.85 -10.57 11.91
N GLN A 8 -15.82 -11.07 12.63
CA GLN A 8 -15.65 -10.87 14.07
C GLN A 8 -14.93 -9.55 14.42
N LEU A 9 -14.53 -8.75 13.41
CA LEU A 9 -13.99 -7.42 13.64
C LEU A 9 -15.10 -6.49 14.15
N ASN A 10 -14.86 -5.86 15.29
CA ASN A 10 -15.78 -4.91 15.90
C ASN A 10 -15.21 -3.48 15.79
N ALA A 11 -15.97 -2.50 16.27
CA ALA A 11 -15.56 -1.09 16.24
C ALA A 11 -14.19 -0.85 16.88
N MET A 12 -13.88 -1.52 18.00
CA MET A 12 -12.58 -1.39 18.66
C MET A 12 -11.44 -1.90 17.78
N HIS A 13 -11.61 -3.03 17.09
CA HIS A 13 -10.60 -3.54 16.16
C HIS A 13 -10.38 -2.59 14.97
N LEU A 14 -11.46 -2.02 14.42
CA LEU A 14 -11.37 -1.02 13.35
C LEU A 14 -10.72 0.29 13.81
N ASP A 15 -10.96 0.69 15.06
CA ASP A 15 -10.31 1.87 15.66
C ASP A 15 -8.81 1.64 15.84
N VAL A 16 -8.37 0.44 16.24
CA VAL A 16 -6.95 0.08 16.29
C VAL A 16 -6.31 0.14 14.89
N LEU A 17 -6.99 -0.39 13.86
CA LEU A 17 -6.51 -0.28 12.48
C LEU A 17 -6.44 1.18 12.00
N ARG A 18 -7.39 2.02 12.41
CA ARG A 18 -7.34 3.45 12.11
C ARG A 18 -6.15 4.13 12.78
N GLU A 19 -5.85 3.76 14.01
CA GLU A 19 -4.70 4.30 14.73
C GLU A 19 -3.36 3.85 14.12
N ILE A 20 -3.26 2.59 13.69
CA ILE A 20 -2.15 2.12 12.86
C ILE A 20 -2.02 2.99 11.61
N GLY A 21 -3.14 3.28 10.94
CA GLY A 21 -3.17 4.15 9.76
C GLY A 21 -2.70 5.57 10.06
N ASN A 22 -3.14 6.19 11.15
CA ASN A 22 -2.71 7.53 11.57
C ASN A 22 -1.19 7.58 11.77
N ILE A 23 -0.63 6.63 12.52
CA ILE A 23 0.81 6.55 12.80
C ILE A 23 1.59 6.29 11.51
N GLY A 24 1.14 5.31 10.71
CA GLY A 24 1.76 4.93 9.45
C GLY A 24 1.81 6.09 8.46
N ALA A 25 0.68 6.78 8.27
CA ALA A 25 0.57 7.93 7.38
C ALA A 25 1.39 9.14 7.85
N GLY A 26 1.39 9.45 9.16
CA GLY A 26 2.19 10.55 9.71
C GLY A 26 3.69 10.34 9.54
N ASN A 27 4.16 9.12 9.82
CA ASN A 27 5.56 8.74 9.61
C ASN A 27 5.95 8.77 8.14
N ALA A 28 5.09 8.21 7.27
CA ALA A 28 5.32 8.22 5.83
C ALA A 28 5.38 9.64 5.27
N ALA A 29 4.47 10.52 5.66
CA ALA A 29 4.48 11.91 5.21
C ALA A 29 5.71 12.67 5.66
N THR A 30 6.20 12.45 6.88
CA THR A 30 7.45 13.06 7.35
C THR A 30 8.64 12.63 6.49
N ALA A 31 8.76 11.33 6.21
CA ALA A 31 9.84 10.79 5.38
C ALA A 31 9.73 11.24 3.92
N LEU A 32 8.53 11.22 3.35
CA LEU A 32 8.27 11.72 2.00
C LEU A 32 8.52 13.22 1.89
N ALA A 33 8.21 14.00 2.93
CA ALA A 33 8.47 15.45 2.96
C ALA A 33 9.96 15.75 2.88
N GLN A 34 10.78 14.96 3.59
CA GLN A 34 12.23 15.03 3.49
C GLN A 34 12.73 14.61 2.10
N MET A 35 12.20 13.50 1.56
CA MET A 35 12.60 12.98 0.25
C MET A 35 12.26 13.95 -0.90
N LEU A 36 11.10 14.61 -0.83
CA LEU A 36 10.61 15.55 -1.84
C LEU A 36 11.01 17.01 -1.56
N ASN A 37 11.67 17.28 -0.42
CA ASN A 37 11.98 18.61 0.09
C ASN A 37 10.77 19.56 0.05
N ARG A 38 9.61 19.08 0.54
CA ARG A 38 8.33 19.79 0.56
C ARG A 38 7.47 19.37 1.74
N GLU A 39 6.61 20.27 2.21
CA GLU A 39 5.60 19.91 3.19
C GLU A 39 4.57 18.95 2.59
N ILE A 40 4.21 17.92 3.37
CA ILE A 40 3.17 16.96 3.04
C ILE A 40 2.17 16.94 4.19
N GLY A 41 0.94 17.34 3.88
CA GLY A 41 -0.17 17.23 4.82
C GLY A 41 -0.73 15.80 4.85
N VAL A 42 -1.13 15.36 6.04
CA VAL A 42 -1.83 14.09 6.24
C VAL A 42 -3.22 14.38 6.79
N THR A 43 -4.22 13.74 6.21
CA THR A 43 -5.57 13.67 6.77
C THR A 43 -5.80 12.32 7.42
N THR A 44 -6.78 12.24 8.32
CA THR A 44 -7.15 10.99 8.99
C THR A 44 -7.53 9.92 7.94
N PRO A 45 -6.89 8.74 7.94
CA PRO A 45 -7.24 7.66 7.03
C PRO A 45 -8.57 7.02 7.42
N SER A 46 -9.26 6.47 6.43
CA SER A 46 -10.44 5.63 6.64
C SER A 46 -10.07 4.16 6.51
N VAL A 47 -10.75 3.30 7.25
CA VAL A 47 -10.54 1.84 7.22
C VAL A 47 -11.84 1.18 6.81
N ARG A 48 -11.75 0.30 5.81
CA ARG A 48 -12.86 -0.50 5.29
C ARG A 48 -12.38 -1.93 5.11
N ILE A 49 -13.23 -2.90 5.44
CA ILE A 49 -13.02 -4.30 5.08
C ILE A 49 -13.82 -4.52 3.81
N LEU A 50 -13.13 -4.94 2.74
CA LEU A 50 -13.69 -5.08 1.39
C LEU A 50 -13.26 -6.42 0.81
N ASP A 51 -14.08 -7.00 -0.04
CA ASP A 51 -13.62 -8.03 -0.96
C ASP A 51 -12.81 -7.41 -2.12
N ILE A 52 -12.21 -8.28 -2.95
CA ILE A 52 -11.37 -7.84 -4.08
C ILE A 52 -12.16 -7.03 -5.11
N ALA A 53 -13.42 -7.38 -5.36
CA ALA A 53 -14.25 -6.68 -6.33
C ALA A 53 -14.60 -5.27 -5.83
N GLU A 54 -15.01 -5.16 -4.57
CA GLU A 54 -15.28 -3.90 -3.89
C GLU A 54 -14.03 -3.01 -3.80
N ALA A 55 -12.85 -3.60 -3.59
CA ALA A 55 -11.57 -2.90 -3.61
C ALA A 55 -11.26 -2.34 -5.01
N GLY A 56 -11.51 -3.12 -6.06
CA GLY A 56 -11.37 -2.66 -7.46
C GLY A 56 -12.25 -1.46 -7.77
N GLU A 57 -13.52 -1.50 -7.37
CA GLU A 57 -14.44 -0.38 -7.53
C GLU A 57 -14.00 0.85 -6.72
N ALA A 58 -13.55 0.66 -5.47
CA ALA A 58 -13.05 1.75 -4.63
C ALA A 58 -11.80 2.44 -5.21
N LEU A 59 -11.04 1.75 -6.07
CA LEU A 59 -9.87 2.26 -6.77
C LEU A 59 -10.20 2.90 -8.14
N GLY A 60 -11.48 3.04 -8.48
CA GLY A 60 -11.95 3.67 -9.72
C GLY A 60 -12.38 2.67 -10.81
N GLY A 61 -12.51 1.39 -10.47
CA GLY A 61 -12.93 0.33 -11.38
C GLY A 61 -11.76 -0.36 -12.10
N PRO A 62 -11.99 -1.57 -12.64
CA PRO A 62 -10.93 -2.46 -13.12
C PRO A 62 -10.12 -1.89 -14.29
N GLU A 63 -10.71 -1.01 -15.10
CA GLU A 63 -10.08 -0.38 -16.28
C GLU A 63 -9.33 0.92 -15.96
N THR A 64 -9.26 1.31 -14.68
CA THR A 64 -8.56 2.54 -14.29
C THR A 64 -7.05 2.27 -14.22
N PRO A 65 -6.21 3.05 -14.93
CA PRO A 65 -4.77 2.91 -14.83
C PRO A 65 -4.23 3.45 -13.51
N ALA A 66 -3.39 2.66 -12.86
CA ALA A 66 -2.78 2.99 -11.57
C ALA A 66 -1.35 2.43 -11.47
N ALA A 67 -0.59 2.96 -10.51
CA ALA A 67 0.64 2.36 -10.05
C ALA A 67 0.37 1.61 -8.74
N ALA A 68 0.87 0.39 -8.62
CA ALA A 68 0.90 -0.37 -7.39
C ALA A 68 2.32 -0.69 -6.97
N ILE A 69 2.49 -0.70 -5.66
CA ILE A 69 3.67 -1.17 -4.96
C ILE A 69 3.22 -2.34 -4.10
N LEU A 70 3.74 -3.52 -4.38
CA LEU A 70 3.46 -4.74 -3.65
C LEU A 70 4.66 -5.15 -2.80
N VAL A 71 4.40 -5.47 -1.54
CA VAL A 71 5.40 -5.96 -0.60
C VAL A 71 4.84 -7.18 0.12
N GLU A 72 5.64 -8.23 0.20
CA GLU A 72 5.33 -9.41 1.00
C GLU A 72 5.84 -9.21 2.43
N LEU A 73 4.97 -9.49 3.39
CA LEU A 73 5.27 -9.50 4.82
C LEU A 73 5.53 -10.93 5.26
N TYR A 74 6.56 -11.11 6.08
CA TYR A 74 6.92 -12.42 6.62
C TYR A 74 7.54 -12.31 8.02
N GLY A 75 7.69 -13.45 8.70
CA GLY A 75 8.16 -13.51 10.09
C GLY A 75 7.05 -13.96 11.01
N GLN A 76 6.64 -13.10 11.96
CA GLN A 76 5.54 -13.43 12.88
C GLN A 76 4.14 -13.17 12.30
N ILE A 77 4.07 -12.46 11.17
CA ILE A 77 2.89 -12.36 10.31
C ILE A 77 3.29 -12.73 8.89
N SER A 78 2.33 -13.19 8.11
CA SER A 78 2.49 -13.43 6.68
C SER A 78 1.33 -12.80 5.93
N GLY A 79 1.59 -12.34 4.71
CA GLY A 79 0.60 -11.75 3.83
C GLY A 79 1.22 -10.70 2.92
N VAL A 80 0.39 -9.98 2.17
CA VAL A 80 0.83 -8.92 1.26
C VAL A 80 0.29 -7.56 1.66
N MET A 81 1.10 -6.53 1.49
CA MET A 81 0.68 -5.13 1.58
C MET A 81 0.82 -4.48 0.21
N MET A 82 -0.27 -3.92 -0.29
CA MET A 82 -0.30 -3.20 -1.55
C MET A 82 -0.60 -1.72 -1.31
N PHE A 83 0.26 -0.84 -1.84
CA PHE A 83 0.02 0.59 -1.94
C PHE A 83 -0.33 0.94 -3.38
N VAL A 84 -1.51 1.51 -3.61
CA VAL A 84 -2.01 1.89 -4.93
C VAL A 84 -2.16 3.40 -5.02
N VAL A 85 -1.72 3.97 -6.13
CA VAL A 85 -1.85 5.39 -6.44
C VAL A 85 -2.25 5.55 -7.89
N ASN A 86 -3.15 6.49 -8.18
CA ASN A 86 -3.59 6.73 -9.55
C ASN A 86 -2.41 7.13 -10.45
N LYS A 87 -2.54 6.85 -11.76
CA LYS A 87 -1.49 7.12 -12.75
C LYS A 87 -0.95 8.56 -12.69
N SER A 88 -1.83 9.56 -12.69
CA SER A 88 -1.41 10.97 -12.73
C SER A 88 -0.60 11.39 -11.51
N THR A 89 -0.95 10.88 -10.32
CA THR A 89 -0.22 11.16 -9.09
C THR A 89 1.13 10.44 -9.09
N ALA A 90 1.19 9.20 -9.57
CA ALA A 90 2.45 8.47 -9.71
C ALA A 90 3.46 9.20 -10.62
N GLU A 91 3.00 9.65 -11.78
CA GLU A 91 3.80 10.42 -12.74
C GLU A 91 4.29 11.74 -12.12
N ALA A 92 3.38 12.50 -11.50
CA ALA A 92 3.73 13.76 -10.85
C ALA A 92 4.74 13.58 -9.70
N LEU A 93 4.67 12.47 -8.95
CA LEU A 93 5.64 12.16 -7.89
C LEU A 93 7.02 11.88 -8.48
N LEU A 94 7.09 11.05 -9.54
CA LEU A 94 8.36 10.70 -10.18
C LEU A 94 9.00 11.87 -10.90
N GLU A 95 8.22 12.69 -11.60
CA GLU A 95 8.68 13.92 -12.25
C GLU A 95 9.35 14.86 -11.24
N ARG A 96 8.71 15.04 -10.08
CA ARG A 96 9.25 15.87 -9.00
C ARG A 96 10.51 15.28 -8.38
N LEU A 97 10.51 13.98 -8.13
CA LEU A 97 11.62 13.31 -7.46
C LEU A 97 12.87 13.25 -8.36
N LEU A 98 12.68 13.05 -9.66
CA LEU A 98 13.78 12.90 -10.62
C LEU A 98 14.11 14.20 -11.38
N GLY A 99 13.34 15.28 -11.17
CA GLY A 99 13.51 16.54 -11.90
C GLY A 99 13.27 16.40 -13.41
N LYS A 100 12.39 15.47 -13.83
CA LYS A 100 12.08 15.19 -15.23
C LYS A 100 10.80 15.90 -15.67
N SER A 101 10.72 16.25 -16.95
CA SER A 101 9.58 16.97 -17.52
C SER A 101 8.37 16.08 -17.84
N ARG A 102 8.57 14.78 -18.02
CA ARG A 102 7.50 13.83 -18.33
C ARG A 102 7.88 12.42 -17.90
N VAL A 103 6.99 11.78 -17.17
CA VAL A 103 7.03 10.34 -16.88
C VAL A 103 5.80 9.68 -17.49
N ASP A 104 5.97 8.48 -18.05
CA ASP A 104 4.84 7.61 -18.43
C ASP A 104 4.84 6.40 -17.48
N CYS A 105 3.86 6.33 -16.58
CA CYS A 105 3.79 5.25 -15.59
C CYS A 105 3.75 3.88 -16.27
N LEU A 106 3.09 3.75 -17.42
CA LEU A 106 2.96 2.46 -18.10
C LEU A 106 4.30 1.96 -18.67
N HIS A 107 5.30 2.83 -18.77
CA HIS A 107 6.61 2.54 -19.35
C HIS A 107 7.75 3.08 -18.48
N LEU A 108 7.76 2.73 -17.19
CA LEU A 108 8.84 3.14 -16.28
C LEU A 108 10.21 2.58 -16.70
N SER A 109 11.19 3.48 -16.83
CA SER A 109 12.61 3.15 -16.88
C SER A 109 13.09 2.53 -15.56
N GLU A 110 14.27 1.90 -15.57
CA GLU A 110 14.86 1.30 -14.37
C GLU A 110 15.02 2.32 -13.23
N MET A 111 15.50 3.53 -13.55
CA MET A 111 15.64 4.62 -12.57
C MET A 111 14.30 5.06 -11.98
N GLU A 112 13.25 5.13 -12.80
CA GLU A 112 11.91 5.47 -12.31
C GLU A 112 11.33 4.35 -11.43
N ARG A 113 11.56 3.08 -11.78
CA ARG A 113 11.17 1.94 -10.94
C ARG A 113 11.90 1.95 -9.60
N SER A 114 13.21 2.22 -9.58
CA SER A 114 13.98 2.33 -8.33
C SER A 114 13.49 3.48 -7.47
N ALA A 115 13.25 4.65 -8.06
CA ALA A 115 12.75 5.81 -7.35
C ALA A 115 11.35 5.55 -6.75
N PHE A 116 10.47 4.88 -7.50
CA PHE A 116 9.15 4.50 -7.02
C PHE A 116 9.21 3.38 -5.97
N SER A 117 10.15 2.44 -6.09
CA SER A 117 10.40 1.41 -5.09
C SER A 117 10.84 2.02 -3.76
N GLU A 118 11.68 3.07 -3.78
CA GLU A 118 12.05 3.81 -2.56
C GLU A 118 10.85 4.53 -1.92
N LEU A 119 9.98 5.15 -2.73
CA LEU A 119 8.69 5.68 -2.25
C LEU A 119 7.86 4.56 -1.59
N GLY A 120 7.82 3.38 -2.20
CA GLY A 120 7.18 2.19 -1.67
C GLY A 120 7.73 1.73 -0.33
N ASN A 121 9.06 1.70 -0.22
CA ASN A 121 9.78 1.34 0.99
C ASN A 121 9.42 2.30 2.15
N ILE A 122 9.30 3.59 1.87
CA ILE A 122 8.84 4.60 2.84
C ILE A 122 7.39 4.35 3.23
N MET A 123 6.48 4.19 2.26
CA MET A 123 5.06 4.02 2.51
C MET A 123 4.76 2.73 3.27
N VAL A 124 5.09 1.59 2.68
CA VAL A 124 4.82 0.25 3.25
C VAL A 124 5.61 0.05 4.54
N GLY A 125 6.87 0.51 4.59
CA GLY A 125 7.70 0.40 5.78
C GLY A 125 7.14 1.20 6.96
N SER A 126 6.53 2.36 6.72
CA SER A 126 5.94 3.17 7.80
C SER A 126 4.68 2.53 8.38
N TYR A 127 3.82 1.95 7.55
CA TYR A 127 2.67 1.16 8.01
C TYR A 127 3.10 -0.12 8.72
N THR A 128 4.09 -0.84 8.18
CA THR A 128 4.63 -2.06 8.80
C THR A 128 5.23 -1.77 10.18
N ARG A 129 5.98 -0.67 10.33
CA ARG A 129 6.51 -0.22 11.62
C ARG A 129 5.39 0.16 12.59
N ALA A 130 4.33 0.82 12.13
CA ALA A 130 3.18 1.16 12.97
C ALA A 130 2.48 -0.11 13.50
N ILE A 131 2.26 -1.11 12.63
CA ILE A 131 1.70 -2.42 13.02
C ILE A 131 2.63 -3.07 14.06
N ALA A 132 3.93 -3.16 13.78
CA ALA A 132 4.92 -3.78 14.67
C ALA A 132 4.96 -3.09 16.04
N SER A 133 4.92 -1.75 16.07
CA SER A 133 4.97 -0.97 17.31
C SER A 133 3.75 -1.19 18.20
N LEU A 134 2.55 -1.30 17.62
CA LEU A 134 1.31 -1.49 18.38
C LEU A 134 1.07 -2.94 18.79
N SER A 135 1.49 -3.90 17.97
CA SER A 135 1.29 -5.33 18.20
C SER A 135 2.45 -6.02 18.94
N GLY A 136 3.63 -5.41 18.97
CA GLY A 136 4.87 -6.02 19.47
C GLY A 136 5.46 -7.10 18.56
N LEU A 137 4.93 -7.27 17.34
CA LEU A 137 5.34 -8.31 16.40
C LEU A 137 6.61 -7.92 15.64
N LYS A 138 7.47 -8.91 15.38
CA LYS A 138 8.61 -8.79 14.47
C LYS A 138 8.17 -9.14 13.06
N ILE A 139 8.02 -8.10 12.25
CA ILE A 139 7.58 -8.17 10.86
C ILE A 139 8.79 -7.84 9.98
N LYS A 140 9.03 -8.70 8.99
CA LYS A 140 9.99 -8.45 7.92
C LYS A 140 9.24 -8.23 6.61
N MET A 141 9.89 -7.59 5.67
CA MET A 141 9.30 -7.23 4.38
C MET A 141 10.28 -7.48 3.25
N THR A 142 9.77 -7.85 2.08
CA THR A 142 10.57 -7.97 0.86
C THR A 142 10.88 -6.60 0.26
N VAL A 143 11.72 -6.57 -0.76
CA VAL A 143 11.93 -5.35 -1.57
C VAL A 143 10.64 -5.06 -2.33
N PRO A 144 10.17 -3.81 -2.40
CA PRO A 144 8.93 -3.48 -3.10
C PRO A 144 8.99 -3.77 -4.60
N ALA A 145 7.99 -4.52 -5.07
CA ALA A 145 7.72 -4.72 -6.49
C ALA A 145 6.81 -3.61 -7.02
N VAL A 146 7.21 -2.97 -8.12
CA VAL A 146 6.49 -1.85 -8.72
C VAL A 146 5.92 -2.23 -10.08
N THR A 147 4.62 -2.03 -10.25
CA THR A 147 3.89 -2.22 -11.51
C THR A 147 2.97 -1.02 -11.75
N CYS A 148 2.87 -0.55 -12.99
CA CYS A 148 1.75 0.28 -13.42
C CYS A 148 0.92 -0.50 -14.44
N ASP A 149 -0.37 -0.62 -14.19
CA ASP A 149 -1.32 -1.35 -15.05
C ASP A 149 -2.74 -0.89 -14.72
N MET A 150 -3.73 -1.51 -15.33
CA MET A 150 -5.13 -1.39 -14.95
C MET A 150 -5.36 -2.02 -13.58
N VAL A 151 -6.19 -1.39 -12.74
CA VAL A 151 -6.50 -1.83 -11.37
C VAL A 151 -6.90 -3.31 -11.32
N GLY A 152 -7.68 -3.80 -12.29
CA GLY A 152 -8.07 -5.20 -12.36
C GLY A 152 -6.87 -6.15 -12.44
N SER A 153 -5.87 -5.81 -13.24
CA SER A 153 -4.61 -6.55 -13.35
C SER A 153 -3.80 -6.49 -12.07
N LEU A 154 -3.71 -5.30 -11.44
CA LEU A 154 -2.95 -5.10 -10.21
C LEU A 154 -3.49 -5.98 -9.06
N LEU A 155 -4.80 -6.12 -8.94
CA LEU A 155 -5.44 -6.85 -7.84
C LEU A 155 -5.37 -8.38 -7.97
N THR A 156 -4.88 -8.92 -9.10
CA THR A 156 -4.77 -10.37 -9.30
C THR A 156 -3.89 -11.07 -8.26
N VAL A 157 -2.78 -10.45 -7.87
CA VAL A 157 -1.85 -11.04 -6.88
C VAL A 157 -2.46 -11.06 -5.47
N PRO A 158 -2.97 -9.93 -4.92
CA PRO A 158 -3.73 -9.96 -3.67
C PRO A 158 -4.90 -10.94 -3.69
N ALA A 159 -5.62 -11.05 -4.81
CA ALA A 159 -6.73 -11.98 -4.96
C ALA A 159 -6.29 -13.44 -4.85
N ALA A 160 -5.14 -13.79 -5.45
CA ALA A 160 -4.57 -15.13 -5.35
C ALA A 160 -4.15 -15.47 -3.91
N GLU A 161 -3.51 -14.52 -3.22
CA GLU A 161 -3.11 -14.68 -1.80
C GLU A 161 -4.33 -14.84 -0.88
N MET A 162 -5.38 -14.02 -1.06
CA MET A 162 -6.61 -14.13 -0.29
C MET A 162 -7.41 -15.40 -0.63
N GLY A 163 -7.37 -15.84 -1.89
CA GLY A 163 -8.02 -17.06 -2.35
C GLY A 163 -7.37 -18.34 -1.81
N ALA A 164 -6.04 -18.34 -1.67
CA ALA A 164 -5.30 -19.45 -1.09
C ALA A 164 -5.67 -19.73 0.38
N ASP A 165 -6.04 -18.69 1.14
CA ASP A 165 -6.51 -18.81 2.52
C ASP A 165 -8.02 -19.11 2.64
N SER A 166 -8.79 -18.96 1.55
CA SER A 166 -10.24 -19.16 1.49
C SER A 166 -10.66 -20.57 1.03
N ASP A 167 -9.71 -21.51 0.87
CA ASP A 167 -10.02 -22.89 0.48
C ASP A 167 -10.63 -23.66 1.68
N LYS A 168 -11.88 -23.33 1.98
CA LYS A 168 -12.84 -24.20 2.66
C LYS A 168 -13.97 -24.48 1.67
N ILE A 169 -13.80 -25.58 0.95
CA ILE A 169 -14.90 -26.34 0.33
C ILE A 169 -15.74 -26.97 1.47
#